data_AF-A0A517NVR9-F1
#
_entry.id   AF-A0A517NVR9-F1
#
_cell.length_a   1.000
_cell.length_b   1.000
_cell.length_c   1.000
_cell.angle_alpha   90.00
_cell.angle_beta   90.00
_cell.angle_gamma   90.00
#
_symmetry.space_group_name_H-M   'P 1'
#
loop_
_entity.id
_entity.type
_entity.pdbx_description
1 polymer ?
#
loop_
_entity_poly.entity_id
_entity_poly.type
_entity_poly.pdbx_seq_one_letter_code
_entity_poly.pdbx_strand_id
1 'polypeptide(L)'
;MHCITLAEVAAILSQHGPDLISSQTEIRSEAVTCYWASSRRRIAIWHGLLAEHRAAQRVGDTVDLRFWWDRNMPLLEEIIVSEMLTRVVAAVTAEIESANASAKGRDEVSPVTHTIFLAHLDVSHRVHRLMIHREGYSVHHAVRLNRLRQGVQRWNDALIGRLSMQPSEALAFAFDHDRAATFAKESRERGVHAVRNVSCWLMNASMRDMLSRRVSTEAAFPEANQDVADSVMSMLQPELFDDLGTLKSGWLHRIGQEQSSPESMPEFKKPNLDWSMGNKEL
;
A
#
# COMPACT_ATOMS: atom_id res chain seq x y z
N MET A 1 16.58 -0.64 4.98
CA MET A 1 15.45 -1.31 4.32
C MET A 1 15.34 -0.91 2.84
N HIS A 2 15.04 -1.86 1.94
CA HIS A 2 14.94 -1.60 0.50
C HIS A 2 13.56 -1.04 0.10
N CYS A 3 13.44 -0.29 -1.00
CA CYS A 3 12.18 0.31 -1.44
C CYS A 3 11.08 -0.72 -1.80
N ILE A 4 11.49 -1.95 -2.17
CA ILE A 4 10.57 -3.08 -2.37
C ILE A 4 9.74 -3.34 -1.11
N THR A 5 10.34 -3.23 0.08
CA THR A 5 9.63 -3.46 1.34
C THR A 5 8.48 -2.45 1.53
N LEU A 6 8.62 -1.22 1.04
CA LEU A 6 7.52 -0.24 1.05
C LEU A 6 6.37 -0.67 0.14
N ALA A 7 6.67 -1.22 -1.04
CA ALA A 7 5.65 -1.79 -1.92
C ALA A 7 4.99 -3.03 -1.29
N GLU A 8 5.72 -3.82 -0.51
CA GLU A 8 5.16 -4.94 0.24
C GLU A 8 4.22 -4.49 1.35
N VAL A 9 4.59 -3.45 2.12
CA VAL A 9 3.70 -2.80 3.09
C VAL A 9 2.43 -2.31 2.38
N ALA A 10 2.56 -1.67 1.21
CA ALA A 10 1.41 -1.25 0.41
C ALA A 10 0.54 -2.45 -0.02
N ALA A 11 1.15 -3.56 -0.42
CA ALA A 11 0.42 -4.77 -0.81
C ALA A 11 -0.32 -5.41 0.36
N ILE A 12 0.29 -5.40 1.55
CA ILE A 12 -0.31 -5.86 2.80
C ILE A 12 -1.52 -4.98 3.16
N LEU A 13 -1.35 -3.66 3.18
CA LEU A 13 -2.44 -2.71 3.41
C LEU A 13 -3.57 -2.91 2.40
N SER A 14 -3.23 -3.10 1.12
CA SER A 14 -4.21 -3.36 0.07
C SER A 14 -4.99 -4.66 0.26
N GLN A 15 -4.33 -5.70 0.77
CA GLN A 15 -4.93 -7.01 1.02
C GLN A 15 -5.89 -6.97 2.20
N HIS A 16 -5.50 -6.31 3.30
CA HIS A 16 -6.27 -6.26 4.55
C HIS A 16 -7.15 -5.03 4.69
N GLY A 17 -7.03 -4.05 3.79
CA GLY A 17 -7.78 -2.80 3.82
C GLY A 17 -9.30 -2.97 3.91
N PRO A 18 -9.94 -3.88 3.16
CA PRO A 18 -11.37 -4.10 3.30
C PRO A 18 -11.81 -4.55 4.71
N ASP A 19 -10.96 -5.32 5.41
CA ASP A 19 -11.21 -5.72 6.80
C ASP A 19 -11.00 -4.53 7.76
N LEU A 20 -9.99 -3.67 7.51
CA LEU A 20 -9.76 -2.43 8.25
C LEU A 20 -10.92 -1.43 8.12
N ILE A 21 -11.45 -1.28 6.90
CA ILE A 21 -12.55 -0.37 6.59
C ILE A 21 -13.83 -0.88 7.27
N SER A 22 -14.10 -2.19 7.19
CA SER A 22 -15.31 -2.80 7.76
C SER A 22 -15.31 -2.83 9.29
N SER A 23 -14.13 -2.91 9.92
CA SER A 23 -13.99 -2.99 11.38
C SER A 23 -14.10 -1.64 12.11
N GLN A 24 -14.27 -0.53 11.37
CA GLN A 24 -14.30 0.83 11.92
C GLN A 24 -13.08 1.16 12.78
N THR A 25 -11.92 0.58 12.43
CA THR A 25 -10.65 0.73 13.16
C THR A 25 -10.28 2.21 13.27
N GLU A 26 -10.03 2.67 14.49
CA GLU A 26 -9.52 4.02 14.75
C GLU A 26 -8.00 4.06 14.53
N ILE A 27 -7.56 5.01 13.71
CA ILE A 27 -6.14 5.25 13.43
C ILE A 27 -5.58 6.18 14.50
N ARG A 28 -4.50 5.76 15.17
CA ARG A 28 -3.84 6.56 16.21
C ARG A 28 -3.19 7.81 15.63
N SER A 29 -3.53 8.98 16.17
CA SER A 29 -3.02 10.30 15.74
C SER A 29 -1.48 10.41 15.85
N GLU A 30 -0.88 9.73 16.83
CA GLU A 30 0.58 9.67 17.01
C GLU A 30 1.26 8.95 15.84
N ALA A 31 0.69 7.85 15.36
CA ALA A 31 1.22 7.08 14.22
C ALA A 31 1.20 7.92 12.93
N VAL A 32 0.14 8.70 12.73
CA VAL A 32 -0.01 9.64 11.61
C VAL A 32 1.02 10.76 11.68
N THR A 33 1.26 11.29 12.88
CA THR A 33 2.28 12.32 13.12
C THR A 33 3.69 11.79 12.79
N CYS A 34 4.02 10.57 13.23
CA CYS A 34 5.26 9.90 12.88
C CYS A 34 5.40 9.71 11.35
N TYR A 35 4.34 9.25 10.68
CA TYR A 35 4.35 9.07 9.23
C TYR A 35 4.57 10.37 8.46
N TRP A 36 3.93 11.45 8.91
CA TRP A 36 4.14 12.78 8.36
C TRP A 36 5.59 13.25 8.53
N ALA A 37 6.15 13.11 9.74
CA ALA A 37 7.51 13.53 10.03
C ALA A 37 8.54 12.74 9.18
N SER A 38 8.43 11.42 9.16
CA SER A 38 9.31 10.52 8.39
C SER A 38 9.21 10.79 6.88
N SER A 39 7.99 10.94 6.36
CA SER A 39 7.75 11.23 4.95
C SER A 39 8.31 12.59 4.54
N ARG A 40 8.10 13.63 5.36
CA ARG A 40 8.62 14.98 5.09
C ARG A 40 10.14 15.01 5.10
N ARG A 41 10.79 14.33 6.06
CA ARG A 41 12.25 14.21 6.12
C ARG A 41 12.79 13.56 4.84
N ARG A 42 12.19 12.45 4.41
CA ARG A 42 12.59 11.72 3.21
C ARG A 42 12.42 12.56 1.94
N ILE A 43 11.27 13.22 1.78
CA ILE A 43 10.99 14.11 0.64
C ILE A 43 11.99 15.28 0.58
N ALA A 44 12.38 15.85 1.72
CA ALA A 44 13.39 16.91 1.76
C ALA A 44 14.76 16.43 1.24
N ILE A 45 15.19 15.22 1.62
CA ILE A 45 16.43 14.60 1.11
C ILE A 45 16.35 14.44 -0.41
N TRP A 46 15.25 13.89 -0.92
CA TRP A 46 15.05 13.70 -2.36
C TRP A 46 15.06 15.03 -3.13
N HIS A 47 14.41 16.08 -2.60
CA HIS A 47 14.46 17.40 -3.22
C HIS A 47 15.87 17.99 -3.29
N GLY A 48 16.69 17.79 -2.26
CA GLY A 48 18.09 18.20 -2.24
C GLY A 48 18.88 17.55 -3.38
N LEU A 49 18.81 16.22 -3.49
CA LEU A 49 19.53 15.48 -4.53
C LEU A 49 19.05 15.81 -5.95
N LEU A 50 17.74 15.99 -6.14
CA LEU A 50 17.18 16.45 -7.42
C LEU A 50 17.53 17.92 -7.72
N ALA A 51 17.91 18.72 -6.72
CA ALA A 51 18.44 20.06 -6.94
C ALA A 51 19.90 20.03 -7.39
N GLU A 52 20.71 19.08 -6.92
CA GLU A 52 22.09 18.85 -7.39
C GLU A 52 22.13 18.60 -8.91
N HIS A 53 21.25 17.75 -9.43
CA HIS A 53 21.13 17.53 -10.88
C HIS A 53 20.85 18.85 -11.63
N ARG A 54 19.90 19.65 -11.14
CA ARG A 54 19.56 20.93 -11.77
C ARG A 54 20.72 21.92 -11.73
N ALA A 55 21.56 21.87 -10.70
CA ALA A 55 22.77 22.68 -10.62
C ALA A 55 23.82 22.22 -11.65
N ALA A 56 24.11 20.92 -11.72
CA ALA A 56 25.02 20.34 -12.72
C ALA A 56 24.56 20.64 -14.16
N GLN A 57 23.24 20.58 -14.40
CA GLN A 57 22.65 20.89 -15.70
C GLN A 57 22.94 22.33 -16.15
N ARG A 58 22.93 23.30 -15.23
CA ARG A 58 23.22 24.71 -15.54
C ARG A 58 24.69 24.96 -15.86
N VAL A 59 25.59 24.18 -15.26
CA VAL A 59 27.03 24.27 -15.53
C VAL A 59 27.34 23.70 -16.91
N GLY A 60 26.56 22.73 -17.39
CA GLY A 60 26.69 22.13 -18.71
C GLY A 60 27.77 21.04 -18.80
N ASP A 61 28.25 20.53 -17.66
CA ASP A 61 29.19 19.42 -17.64
C ASP A 61 28.48 18.08 -17.84
N THR A 62 28.66 17.50 -19.03
CA THR A 62 28.03 16.23 -19.42
C THR A 62 28.60 15.01 -18.67
N VAL A 63 29.84 15.08 -18.19
CA VAL A 63 30.49 14.00 -17.44
C VAL A 63 29.91 13.96 -16.02
N ASP A 64 29.80 15.12 -15.38
CA ASP A 64 29.21 15.24 -14.04
C ASP A 64 27.74 14.82 -14.04
N LEU A 65 26.98 15.21 -15.08
CA LEU A 65 25.59 14.77 -15.23
C LEU A 65 25.49 13.25 -15.34
N ARG A 66 26.37 12.61 -16.13
CA ARG A 66 26.38 11.16 -16.27
C ARG A 66 26.72 10.46 -14.95
N PHE A 67 27.74 10.95 -14.25
CA PHE A 67 28.11 10.43 -12.93
C PHE A 67 26.97 10.56 -11.92
N TRP A 68 26.25 11.69 -11.94
CA TRP A 68 25.07 11.89 -11.11
C TRP A 68 24.00 10.85 -11.41
N TRP A 69 23.70 10.57 -12.69
CA TRP A 69 22.71 9.56 -13.06
C TRP A 69 23.08 8.16 -12.59
N ASP A 70 24.34 7.76 -12.77
CA ASP A 70 24.82 6.45 -12.34
C ASP A 70 24.78 6.30 -10.81
N ARG A 71 25.18 7.35 -10.07
CA ARG A 71 25.13 7.37 -8.60
C ARG A 71 23.71 7.38 -8.05
N ASN A 72 22.79 8.11 -8.68
CA ASN A 72 21.45 8.35 -8.15
C ASN A 72 20.37 7.45 -8.76
N MET A 73 20.73 6.43 -9.54
CA MET A 73 19.74 5.47 -10.08
C MET A 73 18.87 4.84 -8.97
N PRO A 74 19.43 4.34 -7.85
CA PRO A 74 18.60 3.75 -6.78
C PRO A 74 17.61 4.75 -6.16
N LEU A 75 17.97 6.05 -6.11
CA LEU A 75 17.09 7.10 -5.60
C LEU A 75 15.85 7.27 -6.48
N LEU A 76 16.05 7.32 -7.80
CA LEU A 76 14.95 7.51 -8.75
C LEU A 76 14.00 6.31 -8.73
N GLU A 77 14.56 5.11 -8.61
CA GLU A 77 13.80 3.88 -8.45
C GLU A 77 13.01 3.89 -7.13
N GLU A 78 13.63 4.31 -6.03
CA GLU A 78 13.00 4.44 -4.72
C GLU A 78 11.82 5.43 -4.73
N ILE A 79 11.97 6.59 -5.38
CA ILE A 79 10.88 7.57 -5.54
C ILE A 79 9.70 6.94 -6.29
N ILE A 80 9.96 6.27 -7.42
CA ILE A 80 8.92 5.66 -8.25
C ILE A 80 8.20 4.55 -7.48
N VAL A 81 8.94 3.62 -6.86
CA VAL A 81 8.36 2.48 -6.13
C VAL A 81 7.59 2.92 -4.89
N SER A 82 8.11 3.90 -4.15
CA SER A 82 7.48 4.41 -2.92
C SER A 82 6.12 5.07 -3.17
N GLU A 83 5.80 5.45 -4.41
CA GLU A 83 4.49 6.01 -4.77
C GLU A 83 3.35 5.00 -4.53
N MET A 84 3.63 3.70 -4.60
CA MET A 84 2.65 2.65 -4.30
C MET A 84 2.14 2.75 -2.87
N LEU A 85 3.06 2.96 -1.91
CA LEU A 85 2.71 3.07 -0.51
C LEU A 85 1.91 4.34 -0.22
N THR A 86 2.34 5.48 -0.74
CA THR A 86 1.68 6.76 -0.44
C THR A 86 0.26 6.81 -1.01
N ARG A 87 0.04 6.26 -2.21
CA ARG A 87 -1.30 6.10 -2.81
C ARG A 87 -2.17 5.16 -1.99
N VAL A 88 -1.66 3.99 -1.62
CA VAL A 88 -2.43 3.00 -0.84
C VAL A 88 -2.78 3.54 0.54
N VAL A 89 -1.84 4.17 1.25
CA VAL A 89 -2.12 4.75 2.58
C VAL A 89 -3.20 5.81 2.48
N ALA A 90 -3.08 6.76 1.56
CA ALA A 90 -4.09 7.82 1.38
C ALA A 90 -5.47 7.24 1.01
N ALA A 91 -5.50 6.23 0.14
CA ALA A 91 -6.72 5.53 -0.24
C ALA A 91 -7.38 4.81 0.94
N VAL A 92 -6.61 4.05 1.73
CA VAL A 92 -7.12 3.33 2.91
C VAL A 92 -7.67 4.30 3.95
N THR A 93 -6.96 5.39 4.25
CA THR A 93 -7.43 6.35 5.26
C THR A 93 -8.67 7.10 4.79
N ALA A 94 -8.77 7.44 3.51
CA ALA A 94 -9.98 8.05 2.95
C ALA A 94 -11.19 7.11 3.04
N GLU A 95 -11.02 5.84 2.70
CA GLU A 95 -12.09 4.84 2.83
C GLU A 95 -12.51 4.60 4.28
N ILE A 96 -11.55 4.53 5.22
CA ILE A 96 -11.85 4.38 6.66
C ILE A 96 -12.67 5.57 7.16
N GLU A 97 -12.31 6.80 6.77
CA GLU A 97 -13.07 7.99 7.18
C GLU A 97 -14.45 8.06 6.53
N SER A 98 -14.55 7.77 5.24
CA SER A 98 -15.82 7.75 4.50
C SER A 98 -16.78 6.72 5.11
N ALA A 99 -16.28 5.53 5.45
CA ALA A 99 -17.05 4.49 6.15
C ALA A 99 -17.49 4.91 7.56
N ASN A 100 -16.74 5.83 8.20
CA ASN A 100 -17.00 6.33 9.54
C ASN A 100 -17.66 7.72 9.58
N ALA A 101 -18.12 8.27 8.45
CA ALA A 101 -18.60 9.65 8.32
C ALA A 101 -19.76 10.02 9.28
N SER A 102 -20.48 9.03 9.82
CA SER A 102 -21.55 9.24 10.81
C SER A 102 -21.06 9.39 12.25
N ALA A 103 -19.80 9.05 12.54
CA ALA A 103 -19.20 9.14 13.88
C ALA A 103 -18.67 10.56 14.14
N LYS A 104 -19.41 11.35 14.91
CA LYS A 104 -18.98 12.71 15.32
C LYS A 104 -17.75 12.65 16.24
N GLY A 105 -16.76 13.52 15.98
CA GLY A 105 -15.68 13.84 16.92
C GLY A 105 -14.39 13.02 16.77
N ARG A 106 -14.15 12.38 15.61
CA ARG A 106 -12.88 11.71 15.31
C ARG A 106 -11.89 12.65 14.63
N ASP A 107 -10.60 12.44 14.89
CA ASP A 107 -9.52 13.15 14.22
C ASP A 107 -9.50 12.80 12.72
N GLU A 108 -9.44 13.82 11.87
CA GLU A 108 -9.30 13.67 10.41
C GLU A 108 -7.82 13.38 10.05
N VAL A 109 -7.55 12.15 9.65
CA VAL A 109 -6.25 11.62 9.23
C VAL A 109 -6.04 11.76 7.71
N SER A 110 -7.09 11.61 6.91
CA SER A 110 -7.05 11.67 5.44
C SER A 110 -6.43 12.97 4.91
N PRO A 111 -6.68 14.17 5.48
CA PRO A 111 -6.00 15.38 5.02
C PRO A 111 -4.47 15.30 5.16
N VAL A 112 -3.97 14.66 6.22
CA VAL A 112 -2.52 14.49 6.46
C VAL A 112 -1.92 13.51 5.46
N THR A 113 -2.52 12.33 5.29
CA THR A 113 -2.04 11.31 4.36
C THR A 113 -2.16 11.76 2.91
N HIS A 114 -3.22 12.49 2.57
CA HIS A 114 -3.40 13.11 1.26
C HIS A 114 -2.31 14.16 0.97
N THR A 115 -1.95 15.00 1.96
CA THR A 115 -0.86 15.96 1.82
C THR A 115 0.48 15.27 1.55
N ILE A 116 0.77 14.16 2.24
CA ILE A 116 1.98 13.36 2.01
C ILE A 116 1.97 12.75 0.60
N PHE A 117 0.83 12.22 0.17
CA PHE A 117 0.63 11.72 -1.19
C PHE A 117 0.91 12.80 -2.24
N LEU A 118 0.34 14.01 -2.10
CA LEU A 118 0.58 15.12 -3.03
C LEU A 118 2.06 15.55 -3.05
N ALA A 119 2.71 15.59 -1.89
CA ALA A 119 4.12 15.92 -1.80
C ALA A 119 4.99 14.86 -2.50
N HIS A 120 4.65 13.58 -2.37
CA HIS A 120 5.30 12.50 -3.11
C HIS A 120 5.10 12.62 -4.62
N LEU A 121 3.87 12.96 -5.06
CA LEU A 121 3.57 13.18 -6.48
C LEU A 121 4.40 14.30 -7.07
N ASP A 122 4.65 15.40 -6.36
CA ASP A 122 5.53 16.47 -6.87
C ASP A 122 6.95 15.94 -7.15
N VAL A 123 7.51 15.12 -6.25
CA VAL A 123 8.82 14.50 -6.44
C VAL A 123 8.80 13.54 -7.62
N SER A 124 7.79 12.67 -7.72
CA SER A 124 7.61 11.74 -8.84
C SER A 124 7.51 12.47 -10.18
N HIS A 125 6.75 13.56 -10.25
CA HIS A 125 6.67 14.42 -11.45
C HIS A 125 8.00 15.05 -11.84
N ARG A 126 8.88 15.37 -10.86
CA ARG A 126 10.25 15.82 -11.16
C ARG A 126 11.08 14.70 -11.78
N VAL A 127 11.00 13.48 -11.25
CA VAL A 127 11.68 12.31 -11.84
C VAL A 127 11.18 12.05 -13.26
N HIS A 128 9.87 12.11 -13.51
CA HIS A 128 9.32 11.95 -14.85
C HIS A 128 9.82 13.03 -15.82
N ARG A 129 9.92 14.29 -15.37
CA ARG A 129 10.52 15.36 -16.18
C ARG A 129 12.00 15.10 -16.49
N LEU A 130 12.77 14.60 -15.53
CA LEU A 130 14.16 14.19 -15.75
C LEU A 130 14.27 13.09 -16.81
N MET A 131 13.37 12.12 -16.81
CA MET A 131 13.36 11.04 -17.81
C MET A 131 13.10 11.53 -19.25
N ILE A 132 12.42 12.67 -19.42
CA ILE A 132 12.11 13.25 -20.73
C ILE A 132 13.30 14.08 -21.26
N HIS A 133 13.96 14.84 -20.39
CA HIS A 133 15.09 15.70 -20.76
C HIS A 133 16.39 14.87 -20.72
N ARG A 134 16.83 14.36 -21.89
CA ARG A 134 17.88 13.33 -22.04
C ARG A 134 19.33 13.81 -21.76
N GLU A 135 19.53 14.86 -20.98
CA GLU A 135 20.86 15.42 -20.75
C GLU A 135 21.66 14.54 -19.78
N GLY A 136 22.83 14.07 -20.23
CA GLY A 136 23.73 13.19 -19.45
C GLY A 136 23.19 11.77 -19.20
N TYR A 137 22.08 11.38 -19.83
CA TYR A 137 21.35 10.16 -19.51
C TYR A 137 21.45 9.09 -20.60
N SER A 138 21.75 7.84 -20.22
CA SER A 138 21.84 6.74 -21.19
C SER A 138 20.44 6.22 -21.60
N VAL A 139 20.31 5.79 -22.86
CA VAL A 139 19.06 5.15 -23.36
C VAL A 139 18.70 3.91 -22.54
N HIS A 140 19.70 3.15 -22.09
CA HIS A 140 19.51 1.98 -21.25
C HIS A 140 18.77 2.33 -19.95
N HIS A 141 19.25 3.36 -19.25
CA HIS A 141 18.61 3.82 -18.03
C HIS A 141 17.18 4.31 -18.31
N ALA A 142 16.97 5.03 -19.41
CA ALA A 142 15.65 5.56 -19.79
C ALA A 142 14.60 4.47 -19.93
N VAL A 143 14.98 3.41 -20.65
CA VAL A 143 14.13 2.25 -20.86
C VAL A 143 13.88 1.52 -19.55
N ARG A 144 14.91 1.37 -18.70
CA ARG A 144 14.80 0.72 -17.39
C ARG A 144 13.82 1.46 -16.47
N LEU A 145 14.02 2.76 -16.25
CA LEU A 145 13.13 3.56 -15.40
C LEU A 145 11.70 3.62 -15.95
N ASN A 146 11.52 3.73 -17.28
CA ASN A 146 10.18 3.74 -17.85
C ASN A 146 9.47 2.37 -17.68
N ARG A 147 10.20 1.25 -17.81
CA ARG A 147 9.64 -0.08 -17.52
C ARG A 147 9.29 -0.24 -16.04
N LEU A 148 10.11 0.27 -15.14
CA LEU A 148 9.81 0.28 -13.71
C LEU A 148 8.54 1.09 -13.43
N ARG A 149 8.48 2.34 -13.92
CA ARG A 149 7.31 3.23 -13.81
C ARG A 149 6.03 2.56 -14.29
N GLN A 150 6.01 2.01 -15.50
CA GLN A 150 4.83 1.34 -16.05
C GLN A 150 4.41 0.12 -15.21
N GLY A 151 5.39 -0.63 -14.68
CA GLY A 151 5.13 -1.75 -13.79
C GLY A 151 4.48 -1.30 -12.48
N VAL A 152 5.06 -0.28 -11.84
CA VAL A 152 4.54 0.35 -10.62
C VAL A 152 3.13 0.87 -10.82
N GLN A 153 2.85 1.57 -11.92
CA GLN A 153 1.51 2.09 -12.23
C GLN A 153 0.46 0.97 -12.30
N ARG A 154 0.74 -0.08 -13.07
CA ARG A 154 -0.18 -1.22 -13.22
C ARG A 154 -0.43 -1.94 -11.90
N TRP A 155 0.62 -2.17 -11.12
CA TRP A 155 0.47 -2.80 -9.81
C TRP A 155 -0.29 -1.90 -8.84
N ASN A 156 -0.02 -0.61 -8.84
CA ASN A 156 -0.76 0.33 -8.02
C ASN A 156 -2.26 0.29 -8.31
N ASP A 157 -2.67 0.26 -9.59
CA ASP A 157 -4.11 0.13 -9.92
C ASP A 157 -4.71 -1.19 -9.45
N ALA A 158 -3.92 -2.27 -9.47
CA ALA A 158 -4.33 -3.54 -8.90
C ALA A 158 -4.45 -3.48 -7.37
N LEU A 159 -3.52 -2.80 -6.69
CA LEU A 159 -3.56 -2.59 -5.24
C LEU A 159 -4.78 -1.74 -4.84
N ILE A 160 -5.03 -0.64 -5.53
CA ILE A 160 -6.19 0.24 -5.32
C ILE A 160 -7.49 -0.51 -5.63
N GLY A 161 -7.56 -1.24 -6.74
CA GLY A 161 -8.75 -2.01 -7.09
C GLY A 161 -9.12 -3.05 -6.03
N ARG A 162 -8.14 -3.72 -5.40
CA ARG A 162 -8.39 -4.66 -4.30
C ARG A 162 -8.95 -3.99 -3.03
N LEU A 163 -8.65 -2.71 -2.82
CA LEU A 163 -9.13 -1.92 -1.68
C LEU A 163 -10.57 -1.45 -1.86
N SER A 164 -10.93 -1.09 -3.09
CA SER A 164 -12.18 -0.40 -3.39
C SER A 164 -13.44 -1.14 -2.95
N MET A 165 -14.15 -0.57 -1.97
CA MET A 165 -15.53 -0.94 -1.58
C MET A 165 -16.52 -0.06 -2.34
N GLN A 166 -17.73 -0.53 -2.70
CA GLN A 166 -18.65 0.32 -3.50
C GLN A 166 -19.59 1.16 -2.62
N PRO A 167 -19.76 2.47 -2.90
CA PRO A 167 -18.93 3.35 -3.76
C PRO A 167 -17.55 3.67 -3.14
N SER A 168 -16.50 3.77 -3.97
CA SER A 168 -15.10 3.84 -3.50
C SER A 168 -14.46 5.19 -3.76
N GLU A 169 -13.99 5.85 -2.70
CA GLU A 169 -13.10 7.01 -2.81
C GLU A 169 -11.67 6.60 -3.17
N ALA A 170 -11.26 5.36 -2.86
CA ALA A 170 -9.93 4.84 -3.17
C ALA A 170 -9.58 4.90 -4.66
N LEU A 171 -10.57 4.80 -5.56
CA LEU A 171 -10.34 4.89 -7.00
C LEU A 171 -9.73 6.23 -7.43
N ALA A 172 -9.91 7.31 -6.68
CA ALA A 172 -9.26 8.61 -6.95
C ALA A 172 -7.72 8.56 -6.84
N PHE A 173 -7.17 7.53 -6.20
CA PHE A 173 -5.74 7.33 -6.04
C PHE A 173 -5.14 6.36 -7.06
N ALA A 174 -5.94 5.86 -8.02
CA ALA A 174 -5.45 5.08 -9.15
C ALA A 174 -4.67 5.95 -10.15
N PHE A 175 -3.82 5.33 -10.96
CA PHE A 175 -3.29 5.95 -12.17
C PHE A 175 -4.28 5.85 -13.32
N ASP A 176 -4.99 4.72 -13.40
CA ASP A 176 -6.00 4.44 -14.43
C ASP A 176 -7.25 3.91 -13.74
N HIS A 177 -8.29 4.75 -13.73
CA HIS A 177 -9.54 4.48 -13.04
C HIS A 177 -10.24 3.23 -13.60
N ASP A 178 -10.24 3.04 -14.92
CA ASP A 178 -10.94 1.92 -15.56
C ASP A 178 -10.23 0.59 -15.26
N ARG A 179 -8.90 0.60 -15.27
CA ARG A 179 -8.10 -0.57 -14.86
C ARG A 179 -8.31 -0.89 -13.38
N ALA A 180 -8.26 0.10 -12.50
CA ALA A 180 -8.50 -0.11 -11.07
C ALA A 180 -9.92 -0.61 -10.80
N ALA A 181 -10.94 -0.07 -11.47
CA ALA A 181 -12.31 -0.52 -11.37
C ALA A 181 -12.51 -1.97 -11.87
N THR A 182 -11.77 -2.37 -12.90
CA THR A 182 -11.74 -3.76 -13.39
C THR A 182 -11.19 -4.70 -12.31
N PHE A 183 -10.05 -4.34 -11.69
CA PHE A 183 -9.50 -5.11 -10.57
C PHE A 183 -10.45 -5.15 -9.36
N ALA A 184 -11.18 -4.07 -9.08
CA ALA A 184 -12.19 -4.04 -8.03
C ALA A 184 -13.37 -4.97 -8.32
N LYS A 185 -13.80 -5.07 -9.59
CA LYS A 185 -14.82 -6.04 -10.00
C LYS A 185 -14.32 -7.48 -9.83
N GLU A 186 -13.13 -7.80 -10.34
CA GLU A 186 -12.54 -9.14 -10.22
C GLU A 186 -12.34 -9.55 -8.75
N SER A 187 -11.90 -8.62 -7.90
CA SER A 187 -11.67 -8.90 -6.48
C SER A 187 -12.96 -9.25 -5.73
N ARG A 188 -14.10 -8.74 -6.20
CA ARG A 188 -15.44 -9.05 -5.65
C ARG A 188 -16.00 -10.37 -6.19
N GLU A 189 -15.71 -10.69 -7.45
CA GLU A 189 -16.15 -11.94 -8.09
C GLU A 189 -15.37 -13.17 -7.57
N ARG A 190 -14.13 -12.97 -7.08
CA ARG A 190 -13.36 -14.01 -6.41
C ARG A 190 -14.03 -14.34 -5.06
N GLY A 191 -14.81 -15.42 -5.05
CA GLY A 191 -15.54 -15.95 -3.88
C GLY A 191 -14.65 -16.43 -2.71
N VAL A 192 -15.18 -17.37 -1.91
CA VAL A 192 -14.66 -17.93 -0.63
C VAL A 192 -13.23 -17.52 -0.23
N HIS A 193 -13.09 -16.96 0.98
CA HIS A 193 -11.87 -16.38 1.58
C HIS A 193 -10.53 -17.08 1.28
N ALA A 194 -10.49 -18.41 1.24
CA ALA A 194 -9.25 -19.16 0.95
C ALA A 194 -8.69 -18.91 -0.46
N VAL A 195 -9.55 -18.85 -1.49
CA VAL A 195 -9.14 -18.61 -2.88
C VAL A 195 -8.65 -17.17 -3.04
N ARG A 196 -9.31 -16.22 -2.37
CA ARG A 196 -8.88 -14.82 -2.32
C ARG A 196 -7.49 -14.66 -1.70
N ASN A 197 -7.21 -15.34 -0.59
CA ASN A 197 -5.90 -15.27 0.08
C ASN A 197 -4.76 -15.80 -0.80
N VAL A 198 -4.93 -16.97 -1.43
CA VAL A 198 -3.92 -17.53 -2.35
C VAL A 198 -3.69 -16.60 -3.54
N SER A 199 -4.77 -16.04 -4.09
CA SER A 199 -4.69 -15.10 -5.20
C SER A 199 -3.95 -13.82 -4.82
N CYS A 200 -4.23 -13.24 -3.65
CA CYS A 200 -3.51 -12.08 -3.11
C CYS A 200 -2.02 -12.40 -2.89
N TRP A 201 -1.70 -13.57 -2.34
CA TRP A 201 -0.31 -13.99 -2.15
C TRP A 201 0.45 -14.13 -3.47
N LEU A 202 -0.13 -14.82 -4.47
CA LEU A 202 0.47 -14.93 -5.81
C LEU A 202 0.67 -13.57 -6.46
N MET A 203 -0.29 -12.66 -6.26
CA MET A 203 -0.24 -11.30 -6.77
C MET A 203 0.91 -10.50 -6.13
N ASN A 204 1.05 -10.58 -4.80
CA ASN A 204 2.12 -9.92 -4.06
C ASN A 204 3.49 -10.50 -4.44
N ALA A 205 3.60 -11.82 -4.58
CA ALA A 205 4.82 -12.49 -5.03
C ALA A 205 5.24 -12.07 -6.45
N SER A 206 4.27 -11.99 -7.37
CA SER A 206 4.49 -11.53 -8.75
C SER A 206 4.92 -10.07 -8.81
N MET A 207 4.34 -9.22 -7.96
CA MET A 207 4.75 -7.83 -7.82
C MET A 207 6.18 -7.73 -7.30
N ARG A 208 6.53 -8.46 -6.22
CA ARG A 208 7.88 -8.49 -5.66
C ARG A 208 8.91 -8.96 -6.69
N ASP A 209 8.62 -10.04 -7.43
CA ASP A 209 9.51 -10.56 -8.48
C ASP A 209 9.72 -9.50 -9.59
N MET A 210 8.66 -8.85 -10.05
CA MET A 210 8.76 -7.78 -11.04
C MET A 210 9.64 -6.64 -10.55
N LEU A 211 9.43 -6.15 -9.32
CA LEU A 211 10.23 -5.07 -8.74
C LEU A 211 11.69 -5.49 -8.58
N SER A 212 11.95 -6.67 -8.02
CA SER A 212 13.30 -7.20 -7.78
C SER A 212 14.14 -7.30 -9.05
N ARG A 213 13.51 -7.55 -10.21
CA ARG A 213 14.20 -7.60 -11.51
C ARG A 213 14.49 -6.23 -12.13
N ARG A 214 13.90 -5.15 -11.62
CA ARG A 214 13.91 -3.82 -12.26
C ARG A 214 14.54 -2.72 -11.43
N VAL A 215 14.68 -2.94 -10.12
CA VAL A 215 15.36 -2.02 -9.20
C VAL A 215 16.79 -2.47 -8.93
N SER A 216 17.60 -1.53 -8.47
CA SER A 216 18.96 -1.80 -8.00
C SER A 216 18.93 -2.65 -6.73
N THR A 217 20.01 -3.39 -6.45
CA THR A 217 20.11 -4.21 -5.24
C THR A 217 20.34 -3.36 -3.98
N GLU A 218 20.95 -2.19 -4.15
CA GLU A 218 21.25 -1.25 -3.08
C GLU A 218 20.10 -0.26 -2.89
N ALA A 219 19.75 0.02 -1.63
CA ALA A 219 18.78 1.05 -1.28
C ALA A 219 19.46 2.42 -1.24
N ALA A 220 18.80 3.46 -1.75
CA ALA A 220 19.33 4.83 -1.68
C ALA A 220 19.33 5.34 -0.23
N PHE A 221 18.19 5.20 0.46
CA PHE A 221 18.03 5.68 1.84
C PHE A 221 17.37 4.63 2.74
N PRO A 222 18.14 3.60 3.17
CA PRO A 222 17.59 2.46 3.87
C PRO A 222 16.92 2.79 5.20
N GLU A 223 17.44 3.76 5.95
CA GLU A 223 16.88 4.22 7.24
C GLU A 223 15.61 5.03 7.03
N ALA A 224 15.61 5.99 6.10
CA ALA A 224 14.42 6.80 5.81
C ALA A 224 13.25 5.94 5.29
N ASN A 225 13.54 4.87 4.56
CA ASN A 225 12.52 3.89 4.19
C ASN A 225 11.98 3.19 5.43
N GLN A 226 12.85 2.69 6.32
CA GLN A 226 12.45 1.99 7.54
C GLN A 226 11.53 2.85 8.40
N ASP A 227 11.91 4.11 8.67
CA ASP A 227 11.12 5.06 9.45
C ASP A 227 9.70 5.24 8.88
N VAL A 228 9.58 5.26 7.54
CA VAL A 228 8.28 5.34 6.87
C VAL A 228 7.49 4.05 7.02
N ALA A 229 8.09 2.89 6.80
CA ALA A 229 7.38 1.61 6.99
C ALA A 229 6.92 1.45 8.43
N ASP A 230 7.78 1.71 9.42
CA ASP A 230 7.46 1.55 10.84
C ASP A 230 6.31 2.48 11.23
N SER A 231 6.33 3.73 10.76
CA SER A 231 5.23 4.66 11.02
C SER A 231 3.90 4.19 10.40
N VAL A 232 3.91 3.67 9.17
CA VAL A 232 2.71 3.13 8.52
C VAL A 232 2.23 1.86 9.20
N MET A 233 3.13 0.95 9.57
CA MET A 233 2.78 -0.25 10.31
C MET A 233 2.21 0.09 11.70
N SER A 234 2.66 1.18 12.33
CA SER A 234 2.12 1.65 13.60
C SER A 234 0.70 2.24 13.50
N MET A 235 0.25 2.60 12.29
CA MET A 235 -1.15 2.96 12.04
C MET A 235 -2.07 1.75 12.11
N LEU A 236 -1.53 0.54 11.90
CA LEU A 236 -2.27 -0.70 12.06
C LEU A 236 -2.32 -1.07 13.53
N GLN A 237 -3.52 -1.40 14.01
CA GLN A 237 -3.75 -1.89 15.37
C GLN A 237 -3.01 -3.22 15.60
N PRO A 238 -2.26 -3.39 16.71
CA PRO A 238 -1.57 -4.64 17.04
C PRO A 238 -2.50 -5.87 17.03
N GLU A 239 -3.78 -5.66 17.33
CA GLU A 239 -4.83 -6.67 17.39
C GLU A 239 -5.09 -7.33 16.05
N LEU A 240 -4.74 -6.65 14.96
CA LEU A 240 -4.79 -7.16 13.60
C LEU A 240 -3.70 -8.19 13.33
N PHE A 241 -2.66 -8.27 14.17
CA PHE A 241 -1.58 -9.24 14.05
C PHE A 241 -1.86 -10.43 14.99
N ASP A 242 -1.50 -11.63 14.53
CA ASP A 242 -1.44 -12.83 15.34
C ASP A 242 -0.18 -12.85 16.19
N ASP A 243 -0.06 -13.87 17.06
CA ASP A 243 1.05 -14.00 17.99
C ASP A 243 2.41 -14.19 17.28
N LEU A 244 2.40 -14.45 15.96
CA LEU A 244 3.57 -14.56 15.11
C LEU A 244 3.89 -13.24 14.37
N GLY A 245 3.15 -12.16 14.65
CA GLY A 245 3.32 -10.87 14.00
C GLY A 245 2.82 -10.83 12.55
N THR A 246 1.98 -11.78 12.15
CA THR A 246 1.34 -11.80 10.82
C THR A 246 -0.10 -11.32 10.91
N LEU A 247 -0.60 -10.63 9.89
CA LEU A 247 -1.97 -10.10 9.95
C LEU A 247 -3.00 -11.24 9.97
N LYS A 248 -3.84 -11.26 11.01
CA LYS A 248 -5.00 -12.13 11.16
C LYS A 248 -5.89 -12.01 9.94
N SER A 249 -6.44 -13.14 9.51
CA SER A 249 -7.50 -13.13 8.50
C SER A 249 -8.73 -12.38 9.04
N GLY A 250 -9.48 -11.67 8.18
CA GLY A 250 -10.72 -10.98 8.57
C GLY A 250 -11.78 -11.89 9.22
N TRP A 251 -11.67 -13.21 9.08
CA TRP A 251 -12.50 -14.16 9.84
C TRP A 251 -12.09 -14.25 11.32
N LEU A 252 -10.78 -14.36 11.61
CA LEU A 252 -10.27 -14.33 12.99
C LEU A 252 -10.56 -12.99 13.66
N HIS A 253 -10.49 -11.89 12.88
CA HIS A 253 -10.87 -10.57 13.37
C HIS A 253 -12.36 -10.50 13.75
N ARG A 254 -13.25 -11.02 12.90
CA ARG A 254 -14.70 -11.08 13.19
C ARG A 254 -15.03 -11.95 14.40
N ILE A 255 -14.38 -13.10 14.55
CA ILE A 255 -14.58 -13.95 15.74
C ILE A 255 -14.08 -13.28 17.02
N GLY A 256 -12.95 -12.58 16.96
CA GLY A 256 -12.46 -11.80 18.10
C GLY A 256 -13.45 -10.70 18.49
N GLN A 257 -14.00 -9.98 17.51
CA GLN A 257 -15.01 -8.94 17.75
C GLN A 257 -16.33 -9.51 18.28
N GLU A 258 -16.80 -10.67 17.78
CA GLU A 258 -18.00 -11.35 18.28
C GLU A 258 -17.84 -11.86 19.73
N GLN A 259 -16.64 -12.28 20.13
CA GLN A 259 -16.37 -12.68 21.52
C GLN A 259 -16.21 -11.49 22.49
N SER A 260 -15.99 -10.28 21.97
CA SER A 260 -15.84 -9.05 22.75
C SER A 260 -17.18 -8.38 23.08
N SER A 261 -18.27 -8.79 22.42
CA SER A 261 -19.64 -8.34 22.69
C SER A 261 -20.38 -9.36 23.57
N PRO A 262 -20.62 -9.09 24.87
CA PRO A 262 -21.28 -10.04 25.76
C PRO A 262 -22.79 -10.23 25.50
N GLU A 263 -23.39 -9.60 24.48
CA GLU A 263 -24.85 -9.57 24.28
C GLU A 263 -25.42 -10.39 23.12
N SER A 264 -24.62 -11.15 22.38
CA SER A 264 -25.17 -12.01 21.31
C SER A 264 -24.51 -13.38 21.24
N MET A 265 -24.71 -14.21 22.27
CA MET A 265 -24.62 -15.65 22.06
C MET A 265 -25.93 -16.13 21.41
N PRO A 266 -25.93 -16.63 20.17
CA PRO A 266 -27.08 -17.35 19.66
C PRO A 266 -27.26 -18.64 20.48
N GLU A 267 -28.47 -18.83 21.02
CA GLU A 267 -28.88 -20.09 21.63
C GLU A 267 -28.57 -21.26 20.69
N PHE A 268 -27.60 -22.09 21.07
CA PHE A 268 -27.37 -23.37 20.42
C PHE A 268 -28.59 -24.26 20.66
N LYS A 269 -29.55 -24.24 19.73
CA LYS A 269 -30.57 -25.29 19.65
C LYS A 269 -29.87 -26.62 19.41
N LYS A 270 -29.87 -27.47 20.44
CA LYS A 270 -29.40 -28.85 20.35
C LYS A 270 -30.13 -29.55 19.18
N PRO A 271 -29.43 -30.31 18.32
CA PRO A 271 -30.09 -31.11 17.31
C PRO A 271 -30.96 -32.16 18.01
N ASN A 272 -32.23 -32.22 17.61
CA ASN A 272 -33.17 -33.22 18.09
C ASN A 272 -32.82 -34.56 17.43
N LEU A 273 -31.97 -35.36 18.09
CA LEU A 273 -31.65 -36.72 17.68
C LEU A 273 -32.68 -37.66 18.28
N ASP A 274 -33.83 -37.76 17.60
CA ASP A 274 -34.81 -38.81 17.89
C ASP A 274 -34.35 -40.12 17.21
N TRP A 275 -33.62 -40.93 17.96
CA TRP A 275 -33.28 -42.30 17.60
C TRP A 275 -33.88 -43.23 18.65
N SER A 276 -35.13 -43.68 18.45
CA SER A 276 -35.67 -44.85 19.15
C SER A 276 -36.17 -45.90 18.16
N MET A 277 -35.22 -46.78 17.84
CA MET A 277 -35.33 -48.23 17.64
C MET A 277 -36.54 -48.80 16.89
N GLY A 278 -36.27 -49.27 15.67
CA GLY A 278 -37.00 -50.39 15.10
C GLY A 278 -36.75 -51.65 15.94
N ASN A 279 -37.83 -52.25 16.41
CA ASN A 279 -37.82 -53.59 16.97
C ASN A 279 -39.12 -54.29 16.53
N LYS A 280 -39.04 -55.07 15.44
CA LYS A 280 -40.00 -56.14 15.12
C LYS A 280 -39.32 -57.21 14.28
N GLU A 281 -38.84 -58.26 14.97
CA GLU A 281 -38.87 -59.63 14.44
C GLU A 281 -40.05 -60.35 15.10
N LEU A 282 -40.94 -60.87 14.25
CA LEU A 282 -41.68 -62.15 14.28
C LEU A 282 -42.92 -62.02 13.37
#